data_AF-A0A7W7G9J6-F1
#
_entry.id   AF-A0A7W7G9J6-F1
#
_cell.length_a   1.000
_cell.length_b   1.000
_cell.length_c   1.000
_cell.angle_alpha   90.00
_cell.angle_beta   90.00
_cell.angle_gamma   90.00
#
_symmetry.space_group_name_H-M   'P 1'
#
loop_
_entity.id
_entity.type
_entity.pdbx_description
1 polymer ?
#
loop_
_entity_poly.entity_id
_entity_poly.type
_entity_poly.pdbx_seq_one_letter_code
_entity_poly.pdbx_strand_id
1 'polypeptide(L)'
;MTASYEPDGRRNRATAVIGWTAALTAMLLISGCDPALFQRESRVDSIAVSDVSSIGKVLARTTTEDYGDGLTTINEVLVLDVGSSNAAEALDAASVSLRKLGWRVAIPRPPESVYLESSRWKGVRLFLYGLDFYESWAEPGPQEEKAISEARALTKSPAPLVVEMYKDES
;
A
#
# COMPACT_ATOMS: atom_id res chain seq x y z
N MET A 1 -93.14 40.90 -5.69
CA MET A 1 -92.78 39.48 -5.48
C MET A 1 -91.63 39.15 -6.41
N THR A 2 -90.41 39.24 -5.89
CA THR A 2 -89.17 38.90 -6.61
C THR A 2 -88.31 38.16 -5.59
N ALA A 3 -88.24 36.84 -5.76
CA ALA A 3 -87.52 35.93 -4.88
C ALA A 3 -86.03 35.96 -5.24
N SER A 4 -85.20 36.33 -4.26
CA SER A 4 -83.75 36.18 -4.32
C SER A 4 -83.38 34.70 -4.23
N TYR A 5 -82.54 34.25 -5.16
CA TYR A 5 -81.94 32.93 -5.19
C TYR A 5 -80.42 33.09 -5.11
N GLU A 6 -79.83 32.58 -4.04
CA GLU A 6 -78.39 32.38 -3.88
C GLU A 6 -78.16 30.88 -3.70
N PRO A 7 -77.20 30.29 -4.43
CA PRO A 7 -76.54 29.11 -3.93
C PRO A 7 -75.01 29.27 -3.90
N ASP A 8 -74.52 29.17 -2.68
CA ASP A 8 -73.50 28.24 -2.19
C ASP A 8 -72.26 28.00 -3.07
N GLY A 9 -71.11 28.46 -2.57
CA GLY A 9 -69.79 28.31 -3.16
C GLY A 9 -68.74 27.87 -2.15
N ARG A 10 -69.03 26.88 -1.30
CA ARG A 10 -68.04 26.25 -0.42
C ARG A 10 -67.09 25.35 -1.23
N ARG A 11 -65.93 25.89 -1.65
CA ARG A 11 -64.84 25.11 -2.27
C ARG A 11 -63.72 24.83 -1.28
N ASN A 12 -63.57 23.54 -1.00
CA ASN A 12 -62.49 22.92 -0.24
C ASN A 12 -61.13 23.22 -0.88
N ARG A 13 -60.17 23.71 -0.08
CA ARG A 13 -58.74 23.76 -0.43
C ARG A 13 -57.96 23.03 0.66
N ALA A 14 -57.87 21.72 0.54
CA ALA A 14 -56.91 20.92 1.29
C ALA A 14 -56.39 19.85 0.34
N THR A 15 -55.19 20.08 -0.21
CA THR A 15 -54.17 19.09 -0.65
C THR A 15 -53.24 19.73 -1.68
N ALA A 16 -52.12 20.30 -1.25
CA ALA A 16 -50.99 20.58 -2.13
C ALA A 16 -49.69 20.92 -1.35
N VAL A 17 -49.27 20.10 -0.37
CA VAL A 17 -47.96 20.32 0.30
C VAL A 17 -47.15 19.02 0.54
N ILE A 18 -47.58 17.86 0.02
CA ILE A 18 -46.93 16.57 0.35
C ILE A 18 -45.98 16.07 -0.77
N GLY A 19 -45.81 16.82 -1.86
CA GLY A 19 -44.99 16.37 -3.01
C GLY A 19 -43.49 16.70 -2.96
N TRP A 20 -43.06 17.68 -2.16
CA TRP A 20 -41.70 18.25 -2.29
C TRP A 20 -40.65 17.59 -1.39
N THR A 21 -41.04 16.95 -0.28
CA THR A 21 -40.12 16.32 0.68
C THR A 21 -39.53 14.99 0.18
N ALA A 22 -40.28 14.23 -0.61
CA ALA A 22 -39.81 12.95 -1.14
C ALA A 22 -38.70 13.12 -2.20
N ALA A 23 -38.78 14.17 -3.02
CA ALA A 23 -37.82 14.42 -4.09
C ALA A 23 -36.43 14.88 -3.56
N LEU A 24 -36.41 15.70 -2.50
CA LEU A 24 -35.17 16.16 -1.86
C LEU A 24 -34.42 15.02 -1.14
N THR A 25 -35.14 14.09 -0.52
CA THR A 25 -34.55 12.94 0.17
C THR A 25 -33.94 11.94 -0.81
N ALA A 26 -34.53 11.79 -2.00
CA ALA A 26 -34.01 10.93 -3.06
C ALA A 26 -32.72 11.47 -3.70
N MET A 27 -32.54 12.80 -3.81
CA MET A 27 -31.31 13.39 -4.37
C MET A 27 -30.10 13.26 -3.44
N LEU A 28 -30.29 13.29 -2.11
CA LEU A 28 -29.21 13.13 -1.13
C LEU A 28 -28.63 11.70 -1.06
N LEU A 29 -29.38 10.69 -1.50
CA LEU A 29 -28.93 9.29 -1.51
C LEU A 29 -28.08 8.94 -2.75
N ILE A 30 -28.12 9.75 -3.81
CA ILE A 30 -27.35 9.50 -5.05
C ILE A 30 -25.97 10.18 -5.00
N SER A 31 -25.75 11.15 -4.11
CA SER A 31 -24.45 11.79 -3.86
C SER A 31 -23.52 10.99 -2.93
N GLY A 32 -23.85 9.74 -2.62
CA GLY A 32 -23.20 8.98 -1.54
C GLY A 32 -21.97 8.14 -1.90
N CYS A 33 -21.62 7.97 -3.17
CA CYS A 33 -20.43 7.20 -3.55
C CYS A 33 -19.69 7.91 -4.69
N ASP A 34 -18.95 8.96 -4.35
CA ASP A 34 -17.88 9.41 -5.24
C ASP A 34 -16.70 8.42 -5.07
N PRO A 35 -16.36 7.60 -6.08
CA PRO A 35 -15.18 6.73 -6.01
C PRO A 35 -13.88 7.53 -5.83
N ALA A 36 -13.88 8.85 -6.05
CA ALA A 36 -12.76 9.72 -5.70
C ALA A 36 -12.53 9.87 -4.18
N LEU A 37 -13.50 9.50 -3.32
CA LEU A 37 -13.34 9.52 -1.86
C LEU A 37 -12.74 8.24 -1.29
N PHE A 38 -12.69 7.15 -2.06
CA PHE A 38 -12.05 5.90 -1.65
C PHE A 38 -10.63 5.86 -2.21
N GLN A 39 -9.66 6.34 -1.44
CA GLN A 39 -8.25 6.17 -1.78
C GLN A 39 -7.98 4.68 -2.04
N ARG A 40 -7.43 4.39 -3.22
CA ARG A 40 -7.03 3.03 -3.54
C ARG A 40 -5.71 2.77 -2.81
N GLU A 41 -5.62 1.66 -2.12
CA GLU A 41 -4.37 1.21 -1.51
C GLU A 41 -3.85 -0.01 -2.25
N SER A 42 -2.57 0.02 -2.63
CA SER A 42 -1.84 -1.15 -3.10
C SER A 42 -0.86 -1.58 -2.01
N ARG A 43 -1.00 -2.81 -1.52
CA ARG A 43 -0.11 -3.38 -0.51
C ARG A 43 0.30 -4.78 -0.94
N VAL A 44 1.54 -5.14 -0.60
CA VAL A 44 2.07 -6.50 -0.81
C VAL A 44 1.30 -7.50 0.05
N ASP A 45 1.03 -8.69 -0.50
CA ASP A 45 0.41 -9.77 0.25
C ASP A 45 1.31 -10.18 1.44
N SER A 46 0.73 -10.27 2.64
CA SER A 46 1.45 -10.64 3.86
C SER A 46 2.19 -11.98 3.77
N ILE A 47 1.70 -12.93 2.95
CA ILE A 47 2.35 -14.22 2.71
C ILE A 47 3.62 -14.03 1.87
N ALA A 48 3.62 -13.11 0.90
CA ALA A 48 4.83 -12.77 0.14
C ALA A 48 5.90 -12.13 1.05
N VAL A 49 5.48 -11.23 1.95
CA VAL A 49 6.39 -10.65 2.96
C VAL A 49 6.94 -11.73 3.88
N SER A 50 6.09 -12.69 4.30
CA SER A 50 6.50 -13.84 5.12
C SER A 50 7.50 -14.75 4.40
N ASP A 51 7.30 -15.03 3.11
CA ASP A 51 8.24 -15.81 2.29
C ASP A 51 9.61 -15.12 2.27
N VAL A 52 9.65 -13.80 2.02
CA VAL A 52 10.90 -13.04 2.00
C VAL A 52 11.54 -12.96 3.38
N SER A 53 10.75 -12.78 4.44
CA SER A 53 11.23 -12.75 5.82
C SER A 53 11.89 -14.06 6.25
N SER A 54 11.55 -15.19 5.62
CA SER A 54 12.06 -16.50 5.98
C SER A 54 13.52 -16.76 5.57
N ILE A 55 14.12 -15.90 4.72
CA ILE A 55 15.47 -16.12 4.20
C ILE A 55 16.59 -15.72 5.18
N GLY A 56 16.24 -15.07 6.29
CA GLY A 56 17.19 -14.57 7.27
C GLY A 56 16.53 -14.15 8.57
N LYS A 57 17.31 -13.56 9.48
CA LYS A 57 16.79 -12.96 10.70
C LYS A 57 16.28 -11.55 10.40
N VAL A 58 14.98 -11.32 10.58
CA VAL A 58 14.40 -9.97 10.54
C VAL A 58 14.91 -9.19 11.75
N LEU A 59 15.66 -8.12 11.51
CA LEU A 59 16.18 -7.23 12.54
C LEU A 59 15.24 -6.08 12.83
N ALA A 60 14.64 -5.52 11.77
CA ALA A 60 13.64 -4.47 11.86
C ALA A 60 12.65 -4.57 10.69
N ARG A 61 11.46 -4.00 10.88
CA ARG A 61 10.42 -3.90 9.86
C ARG A 61 9.72 -2.55 9.99
N THR A 62 9.46 -1.91 8.87
CA THR A 62 8.61 -0.73 8.76
C THR A 62 7.85 -0.76 7.44
N THR A 63 6.99 0.22 7.24
CA THR A 63 6.35 0.50 5.95
C THR A 63 6.60 1.94 5.55
N THR A 64 6.66 2.20 4.25
CA THR A 64 6.58 3.56 3.70
C THR A 64 5.40 3.67 2.76
N GLU A 65 4.94 4.90 2.51
CA GLU A 65 3.80 5.18 1.63
C GLU A 65 4.28 6.08 0.50
N ASP A 66 3.92 5.71 -0.72
CA ASP A 66 4.08 6.54 -1.91
C ASP A 66 2.70 6.84 -2.51
N TYR A 67 2.47 8.07 -2.93
CA TYR A 67 1.19 8.52 -3.47
C TYR A 67 1.35 9.01 -4.90
N GLY A 68 0.68 8.34 -5.84
CA GLY A 68 0.66 8.69 -7.25
C GLY A 68 -0.64 8.28 -7.91
N ASP A 69 -1.15 9.08 -8.84
CA ASP A 69 -2.36 8.76 -9.64
C ASP A 69 -3.61 8.34 -8.82
N GLY A 70 -3.75 8.84 -7.59
CA GLY A 70 -4.86 8.49 -6.70
C GLY A 70 -4.73 7.12 -6.02
N LEU A 71 -3.55 6.49 -6.11
CA LEU A 71 -3.18 5.24 -5.48
C LEU A 71 -2.12 5.51 -4.39
N THR A 72 -2.38 5.03 -3.17
CA THR A 72 -1.38 4.94 -2.12
C THR A 72 -0.73 3.55 -2.21
N THR A 73 0.55 3.49 -2.54
CA THR A 73 1.34 2.26 -2.52
C THR A 73 2.03 2.14 -1.18
N ILE A 74 1.79 1.04 -0.50
CA ILE A 74 2.39 0.74 0.80
C ILE A 74 3.56 -0.21 0.57
N ASN A 75 4.76 0.32 0.74
CA ASN A 75 6.00 -0.40 0.60
C ASN A 75 6.32 -1.08 1.94
N GLU A 76 6.69 -2.35 1.88
CA GLU A 76 7.18 -3.10 3.03
C GLU A 76 8.70 -3.02 3.03
N VAL A 77 9.27 -2.54 4.13
CA VAL A 77 10.72 -2.38 4.29
C VAL A 77 11.19 -3.27 5.43
N LEU A 78 12.12 -4.19 5.13
CA LEU A 78 12.72 -5.10 6.10
C LEU A 78 14.22 -4.84 6.16
N VAL A 79 14.79 -4.93 7.35
CA VAL A 79 16.25 -5.06 7.51
C VAL A 79 16.54 -6.50 7.92
N LEU A 80 17.24 -7.24 7.06
CA LEU A 80 17.50 -8.67 7.22
C LEU A 80 18.98 -8.94 7.47
N ASP A 81 19.27 -9.89 8.35
CA ASP A 81 20.58 -10.49 8.48
C ASP A 81 20.54 -11.93 7.95
N VAL A 82 21.31 -12.17 6.88
CA VAL A 82 21.43 -13.49 6.23
C VAL A 82 22.70 -14.22 6.64
N GLY A 83 23.48 -13.69 7.60
CA GLY A 83 24.65 -14.35 8.16
C GLY A 83 25.90 -14.32 7.29
N SER A 84 26.02 -13.33 6.41
CA SER A 84 27.14 -13.19 5.46
C SER A 84 28.20 -12.19 5.93
N SER A 85 29.41 -12.31 5.38
CA SER A 85 30.56 -11.50 5.81
C SER A 85 30.68 -10.13 5.12
N ASN A 86 30.00 -9.95 4.00
CA ASN A 86 29.96 -8.72 3.21
C ASN A 86 28.68 -8.63 2.36
N ALA A 87 28.39 -7.45 1.82
CA ALA A 87 27.15 -7.18 1.09
C ALA A 87 26.99 -8.03 -0.18
N ALA A 88 28.07 -8.30 -0.93
CA ALA A 88 28.00 -9.15 -2.12
C ALA A 88 27.59 -10.59 -1.77
N GLU A 89 28.20 -11.17 -0.74
CA GLU A 89 27.84 -12.50 -0.24
C GLU A 89 26.41 -12.54 0.33
N ALA A 90 25.99 -11.47 1.02
CA ALA A 90 24.65 -11.36 1.56
C ALA A 90 23.60 -11.35 0.43
N LEU A 91 23.81 -10.51 -0.59
CA LEU A 91 22.93 -10.43 -1.75
C LEU A 91 22.87 -11.74 -2.53
N ASP A 92 24.00 -12.43 -2.71
CA ASP A 92 24.03 -13.74 -3.36
C ASP A 92 23.27 -14.81 -2.55
N ALA A 93 23.54 -14.91 -1.25
CA ALA A 93 22.87 -15.85 -0.35
C ALA A 93 21.35 -15.63 -0.27
N ALA A 94 20.93 -14.36 -0.17
CA ALA A 94 19.52 -13.97 -0.20
C ALA A 94 18.88 -14.34 -1.55
N SER A 95 19.54 -14.03 -2.66
CA SER A 95 19.07 -14.35 -4.01
C SER A 95 18.92 -15.84 -4.24
N VAL A 96 19.87 -16.65 -3.78
CA VAL A 96 19.80 -18.13 -3.85
C VAL A 96 18.61 -18.64 -3.05
N SER A 97 18.38 -18.10 -1.85
CA SER A 97 17.25 -18.50 -1.00
C SER A 97 15.91 -18.12 -1.60
N LEU A 98 15.77 -16.89 -2.09
CA LEU A 98 14.56 -16.40 -2.76
C LEU A 98 14.26 -17.17 -4.05
N ARG A 99 15.28 -17.57 -4.81
CA ARG A 99 15.09 -18.42 -5.99
C ARG A 99 14.47 -19.77 -5.67
N LYS A 100 14.79 -20.36 -4.52
CA LYS A 100 14.15 -21.60 -4.03
C LYS A 100 12.67 -21.39 -3.69
N LEU A 101 12.30 -20.16 -3.35
CA LEU A 101 10.91 -19.74 -3.07
C LEU A 101 10.17 -19.27 -4.34
N GLY A 102 10.77 -19.41 -5.53
CA GLY A 102 10.12 -19.09 -6.80
C GLY A 102 10.29 -17.63 -7.24
N TRP A 103 11.19 -16.87 -6.61
CA TRP A 103 11.60 -15.56 -7.13
C TRP A 103 12.63 -15.73 -8.25
N ARG A 104 12.65 -14.79 -9.19
CA ARG A 104 13.59 -14.75 -10.31
C ARG A 104 14.37 -13.44 -10.24
N VAL A 105 15.70 -13.54 -10.27
CA VAL A 105 16.56 -12.37 -10.40
C VAL A 105 16.34 -11.76 -11.79
N ALA A 106 15.91 -10.50 -11.80
CA ALA A 106 15.68 -9.73 -13.02
C ALA A 106 16.88 -8.81 -13.32
N ILE A 107 17.45 -8.16 -12.30
CA ILE A 107 18.64 -7.31 -12.46
C ILE A 107 19.62 -7.57 -11.30
N PRO A 108 20.75 -8.26 -11.54
CA PRO A 108 21.81 -8.43 -10.55
C PRO A 108 22.82 -7.27 -10.62
N ARG A 109 23.06 -6.58 -9.50
CA ARG A 109 24.11 -5.54 -9.35
C ARG A 109 24.84 -5.64 -7.99
N PRO A 110 25.39 -6.79 -7.60
CA PRO A 110 26.18 -6.85 -6.38
C PRO A 110 27.46 -5.99 -6.51
N PRO A 111 27.97 -5.37 -5.42
CA PRO A 111 27.50 -5.45 -4.04
C PRO A 111 26.34 -4.49 -3.69
N GLU A 112 25.84 -3.73 -4.67
CA GLU A 112 24.89 -2.64 -4.44
C GLU A 112 23.48 -3.18 -4.21
N SER A 113 22.94 -3.91 -5.20
CA SER A 113 21.54 -4.33 -5.17
C SER A 113 21.25 -5.56 -6.04
N VAL A 114 20.10 -6.19 -5.78
CA VAL A 114 19.50 -7.19 -6.65
C VAL A 114 17.99 -6.93 -6.74
N TYR A 115 17.48 -6.87 -7.97
CA TYR A 115 16.05 -6.80 -8.25
C TYR A 115 15.51 -8.18 -8.61
N LEU A 116 14.40 -8.55 -7.97
CA LEU A 116 13.72 -9.83 -8.15
C LEU A 116 12.24 -9.64 -8.43
N GLU A 117 11.70 -10.60 -9.18
CA GLU A 117 10.28 -10.70 -9.53
C GLU A 117 9.77 -12.10 -9.20
N SER A 118 8.45 -12.24 -9.03
CA SER A 118 7.83 -13.54 -8.84
C SER A 118 6.69 -13.76 -9.83
N SER A 119 6.64 -14.94 -10.44
CA SER A 119 5.48 -15.38 -11.22
C SER A 119 4.29 -15.76 -10.32
N ARG A 120 4.57 -16.12 -9.06
CA ARG A 120 3.57 -16.43 -8.02
C ARG A 120 2.93 -15.15 -7.50
N TRP A 121 3.75 -14.14 -7.20
CA TRP A 121 3.31 -12.85 -6.66
C TRP A 121 3.27 -11.80 -7.76
N LYS A 122 2.24 -11.85 -8.61
CA LYS A 122 2.08 -10.92 -9.75
C LYS A 122 2.06 -9.47 -9.29
N GLY A 123 2.80 -8.61 -9.98
CA GLY A 123 2.92 -7.19 -9.65
C GLY A 123 3.82 -6.91 -8.45
N VAL A 124 4.28 -7.92 -7.70
CA VAL A 124 5.18 -7.69 -6.57
C VAL A 124 6.61 -7.56 -7.07
N ARG A 125 7.20 -6.41 -6.76
CA ARG A 125 8.60 -6.08 -7.01
C ARG A 125 9.36 -6.20 -5.70
N LEU A 126 10.52 -6.85 -5.76
CA LEU A 126 11.39 -7.07 -4.60
C LEU A 126 12.79 -6.53 -4.91
N PHE A 127 13.26 -5.61 -4.08
CA PHE A 127 14.61 -5.09 -4.15
C PHE A 127 15.38 -5.49 -2.89
N LEU A 128 16.59 -5.98 -3.09
CA LEU A 128 17.57 -6.21 -2.04
C LEU A 128 18.68 -5.19 -2.22
N TYR A 129 19.08 -4.52 -1.14
CA TYR A 129 20.17 -3.56 -1.13
C TYR A 129 21.18 -3.94 -0.04
N GLY A 130 22.47 -3.79 -0.33
CA GLY A 130 23.46 -3.71 0.74
C GLY A 130 23.18 -2.46 1.59
N LEU A 131 23.19 -2.58 2.91
CA LEU A 131 22.79 -1.48 3.80
C LEU A 131 23.57 -0.18 3.54
N ASP A 132 24.89 -0.26 3.40
CA ASP A 132 25.71 0.94 3.17
C ASP A 132 25.42 1.61 1.82
N PHE A 133 25.10 0.81 0.78
CA PHE A 133 24.68 1.34 -0.52
C PHE A 133 23.32 2.04 -0.40
N TYR A 134 22.37 1.41 0.30
CA TYR A 134 21.05 1.96 0.54
C TYR A 134 21.11 3.33 1.24
N GLU A 135 21.84 3.42 2.36
CA GLU A 135 22.01 4.68 3.09
C GLU A 135 22.70 5.77 2.26
N SER A 136 23.55 5.40 1.30
CA SER A 136 24.25 6.36 0.42
C SER A 136 23.39 6.94 -0.70
N TRP A 137 22.32 6.24 -1.10
CA TRP A 137 21.55 6.56 -2.31
C TRP A 137 20.06 6.85 -2.05
N ALA A 138 19.42 6.16 -1.10
CA ALA A 138 17.97 6.14 -0.96
C ALA A 138 17.36 7.32 -0.20
N GLU A 139 18.16 8.16 0.48
CA GLU A 139 17.69 9.23 1.37
C GLU A 139 16.53 8.75 2.29
N PRO A 140 16.76 7.76 3.17
CA PRO A 140 15.70 7.08 3.91
C PRO A 140 14.85 8.04 4.73
N GLY A 141 13.54 7.81 4.78
CA GLY A 141 12.63 8.55 5.63
C GLY A 141 12.84 8.25 7.12
N PRO A 142 12.26 9.04 8.04
CA PRO A 142 12.48 8.88 9.48
C PRO A 142 12.13 7.49 10.03
N GLN A 143 11.16 6.81 9.41
CA GLN A 143 10.76 5.45 9.82
C GLN A 143 11.80 4.41 9.39
N GLU A 144 12.37 4.56 8.19
CA GLU A 144 13.43 3.70 7.66
C GLU A 144 14.74 3.94 8.41
N GLU A 145 15.12 5.19 8.66
CA GLU A 145 16.27 5.55 9.49
C GLU A 145 16.19 4.90 10.88
N LYS A 146 15.01 4.96 11.50
CA LYS A 146 14.76 4.30 12.78
C LYS A 146 14.93 2.78 12.68
N ALA A 147 14.31 2.14 11.70
CA ALA A 147 14.42 0.70 11.49
C ALA A 147 15.87 0.25 11.24
N ILE A 148 16.61 0.99 10.43
CA ILE A 148 18.04 0.76 10.17
C ILE A 148 18.86 0.90 11.45
N SER A 149 18.62 1.95 12.24
CA SER A 149 19.30 2.18 13.52
C SER A 149 19.04 1.04 14.51
N GLU A 150 17.78 0.61 14.66
CA GLU A 150 17.41 -0.53 15.49
C GLU A 150 18.07 -1.83 15.02
N ALA A 151 18.10 -2.07 13.70
CA ALA A 151 18.73 -3.24 13.13
C ALA A 151 20.24 -3.28 13.41
N ARG A 152 20.94 -2.15 13.28
CA ARG A 152 22.37 -2.02 13.61
C ARG A 152 22.64 -2.34 15.08
N ALA A 153 21.72 -2.02 16.00
CA ALA A 153 21.85 -2.38 17.41
C ALA A 153 21.62 -3.89 17.69
N LEU A 154 20.91 -4.59 16.81
CA LEU A 154 20.47 -5.98 16.98
C LEU A 154 21.35 -7.03 16.29
N THR A 155 22.31 -6.60 15.47
CA THR A 155 23.25 -7.50 14.82
C THR A 155 24.71 -7.07 14.98
N LYS A 156 25.60 -8.07 14.97
CA LYS A 156 27.04 -7.88 14.77
C LYS A 156 27.47 -8.23 13.34
N SER A 157 26.51 -8.64 12.51
CA SER A 157 26.74 -8.97 11.12
C SER A 157 27.26 -7.73 10.39
N PRO A 158 28.35 -7.87 9.62
CA PRO A 158 28.93 -6.77 8.87
C PRO A 158 28.06 -6.36 7.66
N ALA A 159 27.06 -7.18 7.28
CA ALA A 159 26.34 -7.01 6.03
C ALA A 159 24.83 -7.32 6.13
N PRO A 160 24.07 -6.60 6.98
CA PRO A 160 22.62 -6.62 6.86
C PRO A 160 22.19 -6.08 5.48
N LEU A 161 21.04 -6.55 5.01
CA LEU A 161 20.40 -6.11 3.79
C LEU A 161 19.17 -5.26 4.12
N VAL A 162 18.94 -4.21 3.34
CA VAL A 162 17.64 -3.56 3.27
C VAL A 162 16.84 -4.22 2.16
N VAL A 163 15.61 -4.57 2.46
CA VAL A 163 14.69 -5.23 1.55
C VAL A 163 13.46 -4.38 1.39
N GLU A 164 13.17 -3.99 0.16
CA GLU A 164 11.97 -3.24 -0.18
C GLU A 164 11.06 -4.10 -1.04
N MET A 165 9.78 -4.14 -0.68
CA MET A 165 8.74 -4.84 -1.43
C MET A 165 7.58 -3.90 -1.66
N TYR A 166 7.12 -3.81 -2.91
CA TYR A 166 5.90 -3.09 -3.23
C TYR A 166 5.14 -3.80 -4.34
N LYS A 167 3.84 -3.50 -4.41
CA LYS A 167 2.95 -4.06 -5.43
C LYS A 167 2.61 -2.99 -6.45
N ASP A 168 3.09 -3.23 -7.66
CA ASP A 168 2.80 -2.46 -8.86
C ASP A 168 1.47 -2.95 -9.47
N GLU A 169 0.57 -2.01 -9.78
CA GLU A 169 -0.75 -2.28 -10.35
C GLU A 169 -0.78 -2.10 -11.89
N SER A 170 0.39 -1.98 -12.54
CA SER A 170 0.52 -1.84 -14.01
C SER A 170 0.08 -3.04 -14.84
#